data_AF-A0A929HQI8-F1
#
_entry.id   AF-A0A929HQI8-F1
#
_cell.length_a   1.000
_cell.length_b   1.000
_cell.length_c   1.000
_cell.angle_alpha   90.00
_cell.angle_beta   90.00
_cell.angle_gamma   90.00
#
_symmetry.space_group_name_H-M   'P 1'
#
loop_
_entity.id
_entity.type
_entity.pdbx_description
1 polymer ?
#
loop_
_entity_poly.entity_id
_entity_poly.type
_entity_poly.pdbx_seq_one_letter_code
_entity_poly.pdbx_strand_id
1 'polypeptide(L)'
;YLLRPTLKEYNEFVHLLDKMLSENLNRIFFDNDVSLETEEQRKDGKIVVKSKGTIQILDDWLKYKFKTDDRSEIEEMLRTFRRIRTLRQKPAHSIKENEFDQRYVHEQRELMKSVYHAVKILRVVLGLHPDASEVSVNRHLQEGLIWAI
;
A
#
# COMPACT_ATOMS: atom_id res chain seq x y z
N TYR A 1 19.37 -19.89 1.41
CA TYR A 1 18.75 -18.70 2.03
C TYR A 1 18.55 -17.65 0.95
N LEU A 2 17.29 -17.28 0.65
CA LEU A 2 16.96 -16.49 -0.54
C LEU A 2 17.16 -14.97 -0.39
N LEU A 3 17.45 -14.47 0.83
CA LEU A 3 17.70 -13.06 1.10
C LEU A 3 18.93 -12.94 1.99
N ARG A 4 19.91 -12.14 1.59
CA ARG A 4 21.08 -11.83 2.43
C ARG A 4 20.64 -10.81 3.49
N PRO A 5 20.96 -11.02 4.77
CA PRO A 5 20.54 -10.12 5.84
C PRO A 5 21.43 -8.88 5.86
N THR A 6 21.38 -8.06 4.82
CA THR A 6 22.12 -6.79 4.76
C THR A 6 21.18 -5.61 4.58
N LEU A 7 21.60 -4.44 5.05
CA LEU A 7 20.80 -3.21 4.96
C LEU A 7 20.44 -2.88 3.49
N LYS A 8 21.37 -3.10 2.55
CA LYS A 8 21.10 -2.91 1.12
C LYS A 8 19.92 -3.76 0.63
N GLU A 9 19.95 -5.07 0.90
CA GLU A 9 18.92 -6.02 0.46
C GLU A 9 17.57 -5.74 1.12
N TYR A 10 17.58 -5.33 2.39
CA TYR A 10 16.38 -4.85 3.07
C TYR A 10 15.78 -3.64 2.37
N ASN A 11 16.60 -2.64 2.03
CA ASN A 11 16.14 -1.43 1.36
C ASN A 11 15.62 -1.71 -0.06
N GLU A 12 16.30 -2.58 -0.81
CA GLU A 12 15.85 -3.03 -2.14
C GLU A 12 14.52 -3.79 -2.06
N PHE A 13 14.36 -4.66 -1.05
CA PHE A 13 13.10 -5.33 -0.76
C PHE A 13 11.95 -4.35 -0.46
N VAL A 14 12.18 -3.38 0.44
CA VAL A 14 11.17 -2.35 0.77
C VAL A 14 10.84 -1.49 -0.45
N HIS A 15 11.84 -1.15 -1.27
CA HIS A 15 11.63 -0.38 -2.49
C HIS A 15 10.75 -1.14 -3.49
N LEU A 16 11.02 -2.43 -3.71
CA LEU A 16 10.21 -3.28 -4.57
C LEU A 16 8.77 -3.38 -4.06
N LEU A 17 8.57 -3.53 -2.74
CA LEU A 17 7.24 -3.55 -2.14
C LEU A 17 6.47 -2.24 -2.37
N ASP A 18 7.10 -1.08 -2.16
CA ASP A 18 6.45 0.22 -2.40
C ASP A 18 6.04 0.35 -3.88
N LYS A 19 6.90 -0.10 -4.79
CA LYS A 19 6.65 -0.07 -6.23
C LYS A 19 5.47 -0.95 -6.63
N MET A 20 5.38 -2.17 -6.08
CA MET A 20 4.28 -3.09 -6.36
C MET A 20 2.94 -2.63 -5.78
N LEU A 21 2.98 -1.86 -4.69
CA LEU A 21 1.79 -1.44 -3.95
C LEU A 21 1.37 -0.02 -4.32
N SER A 22 2.07 0.99 -3.79
CA SER A 22 1.59 2.37 -3.78
C SER A 22 1.90 3.13 -5.09
N GLU A 23 3.01 2.79 -5.75
CA GLU A 23 3.38 3.38 -7.05
C GLU A 23 2.59 2.76 -8.21
N ASN A 24 2.13 1.52 -8.06
CA ASN A 24 1.33 0.83 -9.08
C ASN A 24 -0.16 1.23 -9.06
N LEU A 25 -0.58 2.08 -8.12
CA LEU A 25 -1.93 2.63 -8.09
C LEU A 25 -2.10 3.63 -9.24
N ASN A 26 -2.90 3.25 -10.24
CA ASN A 26 -3.20 4.10 -11.38
C ASN A 26 -4.15 5.24 -10.98
N ARG A 27 -3.70 6.49 -11.11
CA ARG A 27 -4.51 7.68 -10.77
C ARG A 27 -5.74 7.84 -11.66
N ILE A 28 -5.64 7.45 -12.93
CA ILE A 28 -6.71 7.60 -13.92
C ILE A 28 -7.91 6.71 -13.55
N PHE A 29 -7.67 5.60 -12.85
CA PHE A 29 -8.75 4.74 -12.34
C PHE A 29 -9.73 5.50 -11.43
N PHE A 30 -9.27 6.53 -10.73
CA PHE A 30 -10.06 7.24 -9.72
C PHE A 30 -10.69 8.55 -10.21
N ASP A 31 -10.31 9.03 -11.40
CA ASP A 31 -10.54 10.42 -11.86
C ASP A 31 -12.03 10.81 -11.93
N ASN A 32 -12.90 9.84 -12.24
CA ASN A 32 -14.34 10.06 -12.36
C ASN A 32 -15.11 9.91 -11.03
N ASP A 33 -14.47 9.33 -10.00
CA ASP A 33 -15.14 8.99 -8.74
C ASP A 33 -14.77 9.92 -7.60
N VAL A 34 -13.51 10.39 -7.55
CA VAL A 34 -13.01 11.23 -6.45
C VAL A 34 -12.04 12.29 -6.96
N SER A 35 -12.04 13.46 -6.31
CA SER A 35 -11.09 14.53 -6.65
C SER A 35 -9.64 14.09 -6.39
N LEU A 36 -8.78 14.29 -7.39
CA LEU A 36 -7.34 14.02 -7.32
C LEU A 36 -6.53 15.16 -6.68
N GLU A 37 -7.19 16.26 -6.31
CA GLU A 37 -6.56 17.47 -5.79
C GLU A 37 -7.26 17.96 -4.52
N THR A 38 -6.54 18.73 -3.72
CA THR A 38 -7.06 19.45 -2.55
C THR A 38 -6.82 20.94 -2.73
N GLU A 39 -7.83 21.74 -2.42
CA GLU A 39 -7.72 23.18 -2.32
C GLU A 39 -7.47 23.57 -0.87
N GLU A 40 -6.34 24.24 -0.61
CA GLU A 40 -6.02 24.81 0.69
C GLU A 40 -5.95 26.33 0.59
N GLN A 41 -6.69 27.03 1.45
CA GLN A 41 -6.58 28.47 1.56
C GLN A 41 -5.37 28.85 2.42
N ARG A 42 -4.42 29.60 1.84
CA ARG A 42 -3.28 30.15 2.58
C ARG A 42 -3.71 31.33 3.45
N LYS A 43 -2.86 31.65 4.43
CA LYS A 43 -3.04 32.80 5.34
C LYS A 43 -3.14 34.15 4.62
N ASP A 44 -2.66 34.25 3.37
CA ASP A 44 -2.73 35.43 2.51
C ASP A 44 -4.01 35.47 1.64
N GLY A 45 -4.96 34.54 1.84
CA GLY A 45 -6.21 34.46 1.10
C GLY A 45 -6.11 33.74 -0.25
N LYS A 46 -4.91 33.34 -0.70
CA LYS A 46 -4.72 32.62 -1.96
C LYS A 46 -5.10 31.15 -1.82
N ILE A 47 -5.82 30.62 -2.81
CA ILE A 47 -6.11 29.19 -2.93
C ILE A 47 -4.89 28.52 -3.55
N VAL A 48 -4.40 27.46 -2.90
CA VAL A 48 -3.35 26.60 -3.43
C VAL A 48 -3.93 25.22 -3.69
N VAL A 49 -3.87 24.82 -4.95
CA VAL A 49 -4.23 23.48 -5.38
C VAL A 49 -3.01 22.58 -5.19
N LYS A 50 -3.20 21.47 -4.46
CA LYS A 50 -2.18 20.43 -4.27
C LYS A 50 -2.70 19.10 -4.78
N SER A 51 -1.87 18.39 -5.53
CA SER A 51 -2.18 17.01 -5.94
C SER A 51 -2.14 16.06 -4.75
N LYS A 52 -3.18 15.23 -4.61
CA LYS A 52 -3.21 14.16 -3.59
C LYS A 52 -2.22 13.04 -3.93
N GLY A 53 -1.69 12.40 -2.88
CA GLY A 53 -0.93 11.16 -3.02
C GLY A 53 -1.84 9.98 -3.35
N THR A 54 -1.31 8.96 -4.04
CA THR A 54 -2.09 7.78 -4.50
C THR A 54 -2.79 7.03 -3.38
N ILE A 55 -2.15 6.87 -2.21
CA ILE A 55 -2.77 6.23 -1.03
C ILE A 55 -3.95 7.06 -0.50
N GLN A 56 -3.87 8.39 -0.56
CA GLN A 56 -4.96 9.27 -0.13
C GLN A 56 -6.14 9.18 -1.10
N ILE A 57 -5.85 9.17 -2.41
CA ILE A 57 -6.87 8.98 -3.45
C ILE A 57 -7.58 7.64 -3.27
N LEU A 58 -6.83 6.56 -2.99
CA LEU A 58 -7.41 5.25 -2.70
C LEU A 58 -8.32 5.27 -1.47
N ASP A 59 -7.90 5.91 -0.37
CA ASP A 59 -8.75 6.04 0.84
C ASP A 59 -10.05 6.80 0.55
N ASP A 60 -9.97 7.93 -0.17
CA ASP A 60 -11.14 8.71 -0.57
C ASP A 60 -12.09 7.88 -1.44
N TRP A 61 -11.55 7.10 -2.39
CA TRP A 61 -12.35 6.22 -3.24
C TRP A 61 -13.01 5.08 -2.45
N LEU A 62 -12.29 4.47 -1.51
CA LEU A 62 -12.83 3.44 -0.63
C LEU A 62 -13.96 4.01 0.26
N LYS A 63 -13.81 5.23 0.77
CA LYS A 63 -14.87 5.91 1.52
C LYS A 63 -16.10 6.19 0.66
N TYR A 64 -15.90 6.47 -0.62
CA TYR A 64 -16.98 6.75 -1.56
C TYR A 64 -17.74 5.48 -1.95
N LYS A 65 -17.04 4.44 -2.42
CA LYS A 65 -17.64 3.20 -2.96
C LYS A 65 -17.98 2.14 -1.92
N PHE A 66 -17.21 2.03 -0.84
CA PHE A 66 -17.35 0.97 0.15
C PHE A 66 -17.87 1.51 1.48
N LYS A 67 -19.19 1.48 1.66
CA LYS A 67 -19.86 1.87 2.90
C LYS A 67 -19.91 0.68 3.85
N THR A 68 -19.21 0.80 4.97
CA THR A 68 -19.19 -0.17 6.07
C THR A 68 -19.14 0.58 7.38
N ASP A 69 -19.79 0.04 8.41
CA ASP A 69 -19.75 0.59 9.76
C ASP A 69 -18.38 0.38 10.43
N ASP A 70 -17.69 -0.70 10.05
CA ASP A 70 -16.33 -0.99 10.49
C ASP A 70 -15.33 -0.88 9.33
N ARG A 71 -14.39 0.07 9.47
CA ARG A 71 -13.28 0.30 8.53
C ARG A 71 -11.92 -0.12 9.11
N SER A 72 -11.87 -0.81 10.25
CA SER A 72 -10.65 -1.18 10.97
C SER A 72 -9.59 -1.86 10.07
N GLU A 73 -10.01 -2.88 9.30
CA GLU A 73 -9.18 -3.63 8.36
C GLU A 73 -8.68 -2.77 7.18
N ILE A 74 -9.54 -1.89 6.66
CA ILE A 74 -9.17 -0.96 5.57
C ILE A 74 -8.15 0.06 6.07
N GLU A 75 -8.35 0.59 7.27
CA GLU A 75 -7.40 1.52 7.88
C GLU A 75 -6.07 0.82 8.20
N GLU A 76 -6.06 -0.46 8.57
CA GLU A 76 -4.84 -1.25 8.74
C GLU A 76 -4.09 -1.46 7.43
N MET A 77 -4.79 -1.80 6.36
CA MET A 77 -4.24 -1.87 5.01
C MET A 77 -3.59 -0.53 4.61
N LEU A 78 -4.31 0.59 4.76
CA LEU A 78 -3.78 1.93 4.44
C LEU A 78 -2.56 2.30 5.30
N ARG A 79 -2.59 1.98 6.60
CA ARG A 79 -1.43 2.14 7.50
C ARG A 79 -0.23 1.33 7.02
N THR A 80 -0.45 0.11 6.54
CA THR A 80 0.62 -0.75 5.99
C THR A 80 1.25 -0.11 4.75
N PHE A 81 0.46 0.42 3.81
CA PHE A 81 0.98 1.11 2.62
C PHE A 81 1.77 2.36 3.00
N ARG A 82 1.24 3.18 3.93
CA ARG A 82 1.95 4.37 4.43
C ARG A 82 3.28 4.00 5.10
N ARG A 83 3.29 2.93 5.92
CA ARG A 83 4.50 2.43 6.60
C ARG A 83 5.59 2.05 5.59
N ILE A 84 5.25 1.31 4.54
CA ILE A 84 6.20 0.89 3.49
C ILE A 84 6.79 2.11 2.79
N ARG A 85 5.94 3.08 2.43
CA ARG A 85 6.37 4.32 1.79
C ARG A 85 7.32 5.12 2.68
N THR A 86 7.04 5.20 3.98
CA THR A 86 7.95 5.83 4.96
C THR A 86 9.28 5.07 5.08
N LEU A 87 9.24 3.73 5.13
CA LEU A 87 10.45 2.90 5.20
C LEU A 87 11.33 3.08 3.97
N ARG A 88 10.75 3.19 2.76
CA ARG A 88 11.49 3.48 1.53
C ARG A 88 12.16 4.85 1.56
N GLN A 89 11.51 5.85 2.14
CA GLN A 89 12.05 7.22 2.20
C GLN A 89 13.23 7.34 3.16
N LYS A 90 13.26 6.60 4.29
CA LYS A 90 14.33 6.71 5.29
C LYS A 90 15.76 6.47 4.74
N PRO A 91 16.03 5.41 3.94
CA PRO A 91 17.33 5.19 3.31
C PRO A 91 17.70 6.23 2.25
N ALA A 92 16.74 6.72 1.47
CA ALA A 92 17.00 7.70 0.41
C ALA A 92 17.58 9.02 0.94
N HIS A 93 17.43 9.29 2.24
CA HIS A 93 17.92 10.50 2.91
C HIS A 93 19.14 10.25 3.82
N SER A 94 19.66 9.01 3.95
CA SER A 94 20.84 8.72 4.76
C SER A 94 21.74 7.69 4.08
N ILE A 95 22.94 8.11 3.66
CA ILE A 95 23.99 7.19 3.18
C ILE A 95 24.49 6.43 4.41
N LYS A 96 23.95 5.24 4.66
CA LYS A 96 24.43 4.31 5.69
C LYS A 96 25.29 3.22 5.06
N GLU A 97 26.33 2.78 5.77
CA GLU A 97 27.14 1.63 5.37
C GLU A 97 26.27 0.36 5.28
N ASN A 98 26.61 -0.55 4.34
CA ASN A 98 25.88 -1.80 4.13
C ASN A 98 26.19 -2.79 5.27
N GLU A 99 25.49 -2.65 6.38
CA GLU A 99 25.62 -3.49 7.57
C GLU A 99 24.94 -4.86 7.38
N PHE A 100 25.57 -5.93 7.86
CA PHE A 100 24.98 -7.26 7.95
C PHE A 100 24.30 -7.44 9.31
N ASP A 101 23.01 -7.79 9.32
CA ASP A 101 22.25 -8.03 10.54
C ASP A 101 21.06 -8.98 10.33
N GLN A 102 21.00 -10.06 11.10
CA GLN A 102 19.91 -11.05 11.08
C GLN A 102 18.52 -10.45 11.36
N ARG A 103 18.45 -9.30 12.05
CA ARG A 103 17.21 -8.54 12.25
C ARG A 103 16.50 -8.25 10.93
N TYR A 104 17.23 -8.02 9.84
CA TYR A 104 16.63 -7.74 8.54
C TYR A 104 15.76 -8.88 8.00
N VAL A 105 16.14 -10.15 8.25
CA VAL A 105 15.31 -11.30 7.84
C VAL A 105 13.99 -11.33 8.61
N HIS A 106 14.05 -11.05 9.91
CA HIS A 106 12.85 -10.98 10.74
C HIS A 106 11.94 -9.83 10.30
N GLU A 107 12.49 -8.64 10.10
CA GLU A 107 11.72 -7.48 9.64
C GLU A 107 11.10 -7.69 8.25
N GLN A 108 11.83 -8.31 7.30
CA GLN A 108 11.29 -8.65 5.98
C GLN A 108 10.10 -9.60 6.10
N ARG A 109 10.20 -10.63 6.95
CA ARG A 109 9.12 -11.58 7.17
C ARG A 109 7.88 -10.91 7.76
N GLU A 110 8.05 -10.10 8.79
CA GLU A 110 6.93 -9.38 9.41
C GLU A 110 6.30 -8.38 8.44
N LEU A 111 7.12 -7.66 7.66
CA LEU A 111 6.62 -6.75 6.64
C LEU A 111 5.83 -7.50 5.55
N MET A 112 6.33 -8.66 5.10
CA MET A 112 5.63 -9.48 4.11
C MET A 112 4.28 -10.00 4.61
N LYS A 113 4.18 -10.40 5.88
CA LYS A 113 2.89 -10.77 6.49
C LYS A 113 1.89 -9.62 6.46
N SER A 114 2.32 -8.42 6.87
CA SER A 114 1.47 -7.22 6.83
C SER A 114 1.06 -6.87 5.40
N VAL A 115 1.99 -6.94 4.44
CA VAL A 115 1.70 -6.69 3.02
C VAL A 115 0.68 -7.69 2.49
N TYR A 116 0.88 -8.97 2.76
CA TYR A 116 -0.05 -10.01 2.31
C TYR A 116 -1.47 -9.74 2.83
N HIS A 117 -1.60 -9.42 4.12
CA HIS A 117 -2.89 -9.08 4.71
C HIS A 117 -3.50 -7.85 4.04
N ALA A 118 -2.73 -6.78 3.88
CA ALA A 118 -3.18 -5.55 3.22
C ALA A 118 -3.68 -5.79 1.78
N VAL A 119 -2.94 -6.56 0.98
CA VAL A 119 -3.33 -6.91 -0.40
C VAL A 119 -4.57 -7.80 -0.42
N LYS A 120 -4.69 -8.73 0.53
CA LYS A 120 -5.89 -9.55 0.69
C LYS A 120 -7.12 -8.68 0.97
N ILE A 121 -7.03 -7.71 1.89
CA ILE A 121 -8.12 -6.78 2.18
C ILE A 121 -8.50 -5.99 0.92
N LEU A 122 -7.53 -5.43 0.20
CA LEU A 122 -7.79 -4.69 -1.04
C LEU A 122 -8.53 -5.56 -2.05
N ARG A 123 -8.08 -6.80 -2.25
CA ARG A 123 -8.73 -7.77 -3.15
C ARG A 123 -10.17 -8.06 -2.73
N VAL A 124 -10.43 -8.26 -1.44
CA VAL A 124 -11.78 -8.52 -0.93
C VAL A 124 -12.68 -7.31 -1.22
N VAL A 125 -12.23 -6.09 -0.92
CA VAL A 125 -13.02 -4.88 -1.17
C VAL A 125 -13.32 -4.72 -2.66
N LEU A 126 -12.33 -4.90 -3.53
CA LEU A 126 -12.54 -4.85 -4.98
C LEU A 126 -13.49 -5.95 -5.47
N GLY A 127 -13.38 -7.17 -4.93
CA GLY A 127 -14.24 -8.30 -5.29
C GLY A 127 -15.69 -8.17 -4.79
N LEU A 128 -15.96 -7.31 -3.82
CA LEU A 128 -17.31 -6.99 -3.37
C LEU A 128 -18.00 -5.94 -4.26
N HIS A 129 -17.27 -5.30 -5.18
CA HIS A 129 -17.85 -4.33 -6.09
C HIS A 129 -18.79 -5.04 -7.10
N PRO A 130 -20.01 -4.53 -7.39
CA PRO A 130 -20.94 -5.17 -8.32
C PRO A 130 -20.36 -5.48 -9.69
N ASP A 131 -19.57 -4.54 -10.22
CA ASP A 131 -18.90 -4.67 -11.53
C ASP A 131 -17.76 -5.69 -11.54
N ALA A 132 -17.36 -6.22 -10.37
CA ALA A 132 -16.33 -7.26 -10.27
C ALA A 132 -16.91 -8.69 -10.31
N SER A 133 -18.22 -8.84 -10.49
CA SER A 133 -18.91 -10.15 -10.50
C SER A 133 -18.41 -11.11 -11.59
N GLU A 134 -17.90 -10.59 -12.70
CA GLU A 134 -17.31 -11.39 -13.79
C GLU A 134 -15.86 -11.81 -13.53
N VAL A 135 -15.22 -11.28 -12.48
CA VAL A 135 -13.81 -11.57 -12.17
C VAL A 135 -13.70 -12.85 -11.34
N SER A 136 -13.28 -13.95 -11.98
CA SER A 136 -13.01 -15.20 -11.28
C SER A 136 -11.74 -15.11 -10.43
N VAL A 137 -11.85 -15.26 -9.11
CA VAL A 137 -10.68 -15.33 -8.21
C VAL A 137 -10.31 -16.80 -8.00
N ASN A 138 -9.02 -17.14 -8.17
CA ASN A 138 -8.51 -18.49 -7.93
C ASN A 138 -8.83 -18.95 -6.49
N ARG A 139 -9.31 -20.19 -6.35
CA ARG A 139 -9.66 -20.82 -5.07
C ARG A 139 -8.55 -20.75 -4.02
N HIS A 140 -7.29 -20.96 -4.40
CA HIS A 140 -6.14 -20.88 -3.47
C HIS A 140 -6.00 -19.50 -2.83
N LEU A 141 -6.30 -18.45 -3.61
CA LEU A 141 -6.29 -17.07 -3.15
C LEU A 141 -7.51 -16.79 -2.24
N GLN A 142 -8.68 -17.34 -2.56
CA GLN A 142 -9.89 -17.20 -1.73
C GLN A 142 -9.71 -17.88 -0.36
N GLU A 143 -9.21 -19.11 -0.36
CA GLU A 143 -9.02 -19.92 0.86
C GLU A 143 -7.74 -19.55 1.63
N GLY A 144 -6.86 -18.71 1.06
CA GLY A 144 -5.62 -18.29 1.70
C GLY A 144 -4.57 -19.40 1.81
N LEU A 145 -4.60 -20.37 0.88
CA LEU A 145 -3.68 -21.52 0.82
C LEU A 145 -2.34 -21.15 0.15
N ILE A 146 -1.62 -20.20 0.74
CA ILE A 146 -0.35 -19.69 0.20
C ILE A 146 0.87 -20.53 0.58
N TRP A 147 0.77 -21.35 1.63
CA TRP A 147 1.89 -22.13 2.18
C TRP A 147 1.83 -23.63 1.82
N ALA A 148 0.83 -24.04 1.05
CA ALA A 148 0.59 -25.45 0.69
C ALA A 148 1.06 -25.81 -0.74
N ILE A 149 1.90 -24.97 -1.36
CA ILE A 149 2.46 -25.16 -2.70
C ILE A 149 3.88 -25.70 -2.57
#